data_AF-A0A3B9SQ84-F1
#
_entry.id   AF-A0A3B9SQ84-F1
#
_cell.length_a   1.000
_cell.length_b   1.000
_cell.length_c   1.000
_cell.angle_alpha   90.00
_cell.angle_beta   90.00
_cell.angle_gamma   90.00
#
_symmetry.space_group_name_H-M   'P 1'
#
loop_
_entity.id
_entity.type
_entity.pdbx_description
1 polymer ?
#
loop_
_entity_poly.entity_id
_entity_poly.type
_entity_poly.pdbx_seq_one_letter_code
_entity_poly.pdbx_strand_id
1 'polypeptide(L)'
;MVREVRYCFWGKLNVGGSVYDRDVVLMGDEVAPWPREKSHVVSTRDLERVLQYRPELLIFGTGFGERMEVPEEVQRTLTARGISTLVLPTQQACIHYNHHLGRRKVAACLHLFC
;
A
#
# COMPACT_ATOMS: atom_id res chain seq x y z
N MET A 1 -0.01 -15.91 10.26
CA MET A 1 -1.17 -16.13 9.37
C MET A 1 -1.22 -14.97 8.39
N VAL A 2 -1.24 -15.27 7.10
CA VAL A 2 -1.23 -14.28 6.03
C VAL A 2 -2.54 -13.49 6.04
N ARG A 3 -2.48 -12.16 5.95
CA ARG A 3 -3.68 -11.30 5.94
C ARG A 3 -4.04 -10.88 4.52
N GLU A 4 -4.81 -11.73 3.83
CA GLU A 4 -5.35 -11.41 2.51
C GLU A 4 -6.40 -10.29 2.56
N VAL A 5 -6.51 -9.52 1.48
CA VAL A 5 -7.63 -8.61 1.26
C VAL A 5 -8.83 -9.39 0.74
N ARG A 6 -9.97 -9.31 1.43
CA ARG A 6 -11.21 -10.00 1.02
C ARG A 6 -12.10 -9.13 0.14
N TYR A 7 -12.19 -7.84 0.45
CA TYR A 7 -12.92 -6.86 -0.35
C TYR A 7 -12.37 -5.45 -0.12
N CYS A 8 -12.56 -4.59 -1.13
CA CYS A 8 -12.16 -3.20 -1.11
C CYS A 8 -13.19 -2.33 -1.83
N PHE A 9 -13.78 -1.38 -1.11
CA PHE A 9 -14.75 -0.40 -1.57
C PHE A 9 -14.35 0.99 -1.07
N TRP A 10 -15.00 2.03 -1.59
CA TRP A 10 -14.75 3.38 -1.14
C TRP A 10 -14.97 3.50 0.37
N GLY A 11 -13.91 3.94 1.07
CA GLY A 11 -13.87 4.08 2.52
C GLY A 11 -13.91 2.77 3.32
N LYS A 12 -13.82 1.59 2.70
CA LYS A 12 -13.86 0.29 3.42
C LYS A 12 -12.96 -0.77 2.80
N LEU A 13 -12.12 -1.37 3.63
CA LEU A 13 -11.26 -2.49 3.28
C LEU A 13 -11.43 -3.62 4.30
N ASN A 14 -11.53 -4.87 3.85
CA ASN A 14 -11.44 -6.02 4.74
C ASN A 14 -10.16 -6.81 4.51
N VAL A 15 -9.40 -7.02 5.58
CA VAL A 15 -8.15 -7.77 5.55
C VAL A 15 -8.18 -8.82 6.65
N GLY A 16 -8.08 -10.10 6.27
CA GLY A 16 -8.10 -11.22 7.21
C GLY A 16 -9.35 -11.27 8.11
N GLY A 17 -10.49 -10.72 7.65
CA GLY A 17 -11.74 -10.65 8.42
C GLY A 17 -11.93 -9.36 9.20
N SER A 18 -10.88 -8.55 9.43
CA SER A 18 -11.00 -7.24 10.08
C SER A 18 -11.35 -6.14 9.07
N VAL A 19 -12.22 -5.21 9.45
CA VAL A 19 -12.63 -4.07 8.61
C VAL A 19 -11.85 -2.81 9.00
N TYR A 20 -11.40 -2.08 7.98
CA TYR A 20 -10.70 -0.81 8.09
C TYR A 20 -11.44 0.24 7.26
N ASP A 21 -11.49 1.46 7.79
CA ASP A 21 -12.21 2.61 7.25
C ASP A 21 -11.31 3.84 7.08
N ARG A 22 -9.99 3.60 7.04
CA ARG A 22 -8.95 4.61 6.88
C ARG A 22 -7.82 4.05 6.02
N ASP A 23 -6.95 4.93 5.53
CA ASP A 23 -5.75 4.52 4.81
C ASP A 23 -4.90 3.55 5.66
N VAL A 24 -4.44 2.48 5.03
CA VAL A 24 -3.68 1.43 5.70
C VAL A 24 -2.42 1.05 4.92
N VAL A 25 -1.44 0.56 5.66
CA VAL A 25 -0.29 -0.15 5.12
C VAL A 25 -0.40 -1.63 5.50
N LEU A 26 -0.29 -2.49 4.49
CA LEU A 26 -0.26 -3.94 4.62
C LEU A 26 1.19 -4.42 4.48
N MET A 27 1.69 -5.22 5.41
CA MET A 27 3.06 -5.73 5.45
C MET A 27 3.03 -7.22 5.80
N GLY A 28 2.70 -8.06 4.82
CA GLY A 28 2.52 -9.50 5.03
C GLY A 28 1.35 -9.83 5.99
N ASP A 29 1.67 -10.11 7.25
CA ASP A 29 0.70 -10.43 8.31
C ASP A 29 0.34 -9.23 9.20
N GLU A 30 1.03 -8.11 9.05
CA GLU A 30 0.76 -6.87 9.77
C GLU A 30 -0.11 -5.91 8.94
N VAL A 31 -1.10 -5.30 9.60
CA VAL A 31 -1.89 -4.19 9.07
C VAL A 31 -1.78 -3.03 10.03
N ALA A 32 -1.40 -1.86 9.52
CA ALA A 32 -1.28 -0.65 10.33
C ALA A 32 -1.96 0.53 9.65
N PRO A 33 -2.38 1.55 10.42
CA PRO A 33 -2.76 2.84 9.86
C PRO A 33 -1.61 3.40 9.03
N TRP A 34 -1.93 4.04 7.91
CA TRP A 34 -0.96 4.75 7.09
C TRP A 34 -1.13 6.27 7.29
N PRO A 35 -0.43 6.86 8.27
CA PRO A 35 -0.44 8.31 8.44
C PRO A 35 0.29 8.97 7.28
N ARG A 36 -0.28 10.03 6.71
CA ARG A 36 0.32 10.79 5.62
C ARG A 36 0.47 12.26 5.98
N GLU A 37 1.61 12.85 5.65
CA GLU A 37 1.87 14.29 5.86
C GLU A 37 1.02 15.15 4.90
N LYS A 38 0.78 14.65 3.67
CA LYS A 38 -0.08 15.28 2.66
C LYS A 38 -1.08 14.28 2.08
N SER A 39 -2.34 14.73 1.93
CA SER A 39 -3.45 13.87 1.50
C SER A 39 -3.37 13.36 0.05
N HIS A 40 -2.52 13.93 -0.81
CA HIS A 40 -2.47 13.54 -2.23
C HIS A 40 -1.06 13.32 -2.80
N VAL A 41 0.00 13.59 -2.05
CA VAL A 41 1.38 13.41 -2.54
C VAL A 41 2.12 12.57 -1.53
N VAL A 42 2.58 11.39 -1.95
CA VAL A 42 3.38 10.51 -1.09
C VAL A 42 4.76 11.11 -0.93
N SER A 43 5.24 11.14 0.31
CA SER A 43 6.62 11.47 0.67
C SER A 43 7.35 10.23 1.17
N THR A 44 8.68 10.29 1.22
CA THR A 44 9.51 9.23 1.80
C THR A 44 9.26 9.03 3.30
N ARG A 45 8.81 10.07 4.02
CA ARG A 45 8.44 10.01 5.44
C ARG A 45 7.20 9.16 5.68
N ASP A 46 6.24 9.20 4.75
CA ASP A 46 5.04 8.37 4.83
C ASP A 46 5.36 6.86 4.74
N LEU A 47 6.60 6.50 4.36
CA LEU A 47 7.05 5.14 4.10
C LEU A 47 7.99 4.58 5.18
N GLU A 48 8.18 5.26 6.31
CA GLU A 48 9.12 4.80 7.35
C GLU A 48 8.91 3.34 7.76
N ARG A 49 7.65 2.94 8.03
CA ARG A 49 7.31 1.54 8.37
C ARG A 49 7.62 0.57 7.24
N VAL A 50 7.34 0.98 6.00
CA VAL A 50 7.61 0.16 4.80
C VAL A 50 9.12 -0.01 4.61
N LEU A 51 9.89 1.06 4.79
CA LEU A 51 11.35 1.03 4.67
C LEU A 51 11.99 0.18 5.76
N GLN A 52 11.43 0.15 6.97
CA GLN A 52 11.84 -0.79 8.03
C GLN A 52 11.46 -2.23 7.68
N TYR A 53 10.25 -2.44 7.15
CA TYR A 53 9.79 -3.75 6.72
C TYR A 53 10.63 -4.29 5.56
N ARG A 54 11.19 -3.45 4.68
CA ARG A 54 12.02 -3.83 3.51
C ARG A 54 11.33 -4.88 2.63
N PRO A 55 10.19 -4.55 2.00
CA PRO A 55 9.57 -5.44 1.02
C PRO A 55 10.42 -5.49 -0.25
N GLU A 56 10.30 -6.58 -1.01
CA GLU A 56 10.84 -6.64 -2.36
C GLU A 56 9.92 -5.91 -3.37
N LEU A 57 8.62 -5.83 -3.06
CA LEU A 57 7.61 -5.12 -3.84
C LEU A 57 6.74 -4.25 -2.94
N LEU A 58 6.64 -2.96 -3.26
CA LEU A 58 5.69 -2.03 -2.69
C LEU A 58 4.63 -1.66 -3.71
N ILE A 59 3.36 -1.84 -3.35
CA ILE A 59 2.21 -1.49 -4.18
C ILE A 59 1.53 -0.26 -3.58
N PHE A 60 1.32 0.77 -4.37
CA PHE A 60 0.53 1.94 -4.00
C PHE A 60 -0.87 1.83 -4.58
N GLY A 61 -1.88 1.88 -3.71
CA GLY A 61 -3.28 2.10 -4.05
C GLY A 61 -3.60 3.59 -4.02
N THR A 62 -3.89 4.19 -5.18
CA THR A 62 -4.06 5.65 -5.36
C THR A 62 -5.46 6.17 -5.05
N GLY A 63 -6.30 5.34 -4.44
CA GLY A 63 -7.70 5.65 -4.17
C GLY A 63 -8.63 5.20 -5.28
N PHE A 64 -9.85 5.74 -5.24
CA PHE A 64 -10.91 5.47 -6.22
C PHE A 64 -11.04 6.59 -7.26
N GLY A 65 -10.38 7.72 -7.06
CA GLY A 65 -10.38 8.88 -7.96
C GLY A 65 -9.04 9.18 -8.63
N GLU A 66 -8.01 8.36 -8.42
CA GLU A 66 -6.66 8.48 -9.00
C GLU A 66 -5.95 9.83 -8.76
N ARG A 67 -6.30 10.53 -7.68
CA ARG A 67 -5.71 11.86 -7.35
C ARG A 67 -4.46 11.80 -6.50
N MET A 68 -4.10 10.62 -5.98
CA MET A 68 -2.88 10.43 -5.21
C MET A 68 -1.69 10.23 -6.14
N GLU A 69 -0.72 11.13 -6.07
CA GLU A 69 0.53 11.06 -6.81
C GLU A 69 1.61 10.37 -5.96
N VAL A 70 2.38 9.51 -6.63
CA VAL A 70 3.61 8.93 -6.09
C VAL A 70 4.78 9.53 -6.87
N PRO A 71 5.44 10.58 -6.36
CA PRO A 71 6.49 11.28 -7.08
C PRO A 71 7.60 10.36 -7.56
N GLU A 72 8.19 10.67 -8.71
CA GLU A 72 9.28 9.88 -9.28
C GLU A 72 10.48 9.78 -8.31
N GLU A 73 10.76 10.84 -7.53
CA GLU A 73 11.81 10.83 -6.51
C GLU A 73 11.60 9.76 -5.44
N VAL A 74 10.35 9.50 -5.04
CA VAL A 74 10.00 8.46 -4.08
C VAL A 74 10.26 7.09 -4.70
N GLN A 75 9.85 6.90 -5.95
CA GLN A 75 10.07 5.64 -6.68
C GLN A 75 11.56 5.36 -6.92
N ARG A 76 12.35 6.39 -7.27
CA ARG A 76 13.82 6.28 -7.39
C ARG A 76 14.47 5.92 -6.05
N THR A 77 14.02 6.56 -4.97
CA THR A 77 14.49 6.30 -3.60
C THR A 77 14.23 4.85 -3.17
N LEU A 78 13.07 4.30 -3.54
CA LEU A 78 12.71 2.90 -3.28
C LEU A 78 13.51 1.94 -4.15
N THR A 79 13.64 2.25 -5.44
CA THR A 79 14.44 1.46 -6.40
C THR A 79 15.91 1.38 -5.96
N ALA A 80 16.51 2.48 -5.52
CA ALA A 80 17.88 2.52 -5.01
C ALA A 80 18.08 1.65 -3.75
N ARG A 81 17.00 1.29 -3.05
CA ARG A 81 16.99 0.36 -1.91
C ARG A 81 16.63 -1.08 -2.31
N GLY A 82 16.52 -1.37 -3.61
CA GLY A 82 16.14 -2.68 -4.13
C GLY A 82 14.65 -3.00 -4.01
N ILE A 83 13.80 -1.98 -3.81
CA ILE A 83 12.35 -2.13 -3.67
C ILE A 83 11.69 -1.78 -5.00
N SER A 84 11.05 -2.75 -5.65
CA SER A 84 10.23 -2.48 -6.84
C SER A 84 8.90 -1.82 -6.44
N THR A 85 8.36 -0.97 -7.31
CA THR A 85 7.09 -0.27 -7.07
C THR A 85 6.05 -0.56 -8.13
N LEU A 86 4.79 -0.67 -7.72
CA LEU A 86 3.62 -0.61 -8.60
C LEU A 86 2.69 0.49 -8.10
N VAL A 87 2.13 1.30 -9.00
CA VAL A 87 1.18 2.36 -8.67
C VAL A 87 -0.10 2.09 -9.45
N LEU A 88 -1.19 1.82 -8.73
CA LEU A 88 -2.44 1.31 -9.29
C LEU A 88 -3.65 1.91 -8.55
N PRO A 89 -4.85 1.93 -9.17
CA PRO A 89 -6.09 2.14 -8.45
C PRO A 89 -6.22 1.16 -7.27
N THR A 90 -6.77 1.59 -6.13
CA THR A 90 -6.72 0.79 -4.89
C THR A 90 -7.32 -0.61 -5.04
N GLN A 91 -8.37 -0.77 -5.85
CA GLN A 91 -8.95 -2.09 -6.12
C GLN A 91 -7.96 -3.03 -6.84
N GLN A 92 -7.24 -2.53 -7.84
CA GLN A 92 -6.21 -3.30 -8.55
C GLN A 92 -5.01 -3.55 -7.64
N ALA A 93 -4.60 -2.57 -6.83
CA ALA A 93 -3.54 -2.73 -5.85
C ALA A 93 -3.82 -3.88 -4.87
N CYS A 94 -5.07 -4.02 -4.39
CA CYS A 94 -5.50 -5.12 -3.53
C CYS A 94 -5.37 -6.49 -4.22
N ILE A 95 -5.76 -6.58 -5.50
CA ILE A 95 -5.65 -7.82 -6.29
C ILE A 95 -4.17 -8.21 -6.45
N HIS A 96 -3.32 -7.26 -6.83
CA HIS A 96 -1.88 -7.49 -6.98
C HIS A 96 -1.20 -7.86 -5.65
N TYR A 97 -1.60 -7.21 -4.55
CA TYR A 97 -1.10 -7.55 -3.23
C TYR A 97 -1.38 -9.02 -2.91
N ASN A 98 -2.64 -9.46 -3.02
CA ASN A 98 -3.03 -10.85 -2.78
C ASN A 98 -2.30 -11.83 -3.71
N HIS A 99 -2.11 -11.47 -4.99
CA HIS A 99 -1.39 -12.30 -5.94
C HIS A 99 0.07 -12.56 -5.53
N HIS A 100 0.75 -11.54 -4.99
CA HIS A 100 2.14 -11.65 -4.55
C HIS A 100 2.29 -12.17 -3.12
N LEU A 101 1.22 -12.17 -2.35
CA LEU A 101 1.18 -12.59 -0.97
C LEU A 101 1.60 -14.07 -0.84
N GLY A 102 2.58 -14.34 0.02
CA GLY A 102 3.17 -15.68 0.18
C GLY A 102 4.13 -16.13 -0.93
N ARG A 103 4.27 -15.36 -2.02
CA ARG A 103 5.22 -15.65 -3.12
C ARG A 103 6.50 -14.85 -3.01
N ARG A 104 6.40 -13.63 -2.50
CA ARG A 104 7.52 -12.73 -2.22
C ARG A 104 7.16 -11.79 -1.08
N LYS A 105 8.16 -11.09 -0.53
CA LYS A 105 7.93 -10.11 0.51
C LYS A 105 7.28 -8.86 -0.08
N VAL A 106 5.97 -8.75 0.05
CA VAL A 106 5.15 -7.66 -0.51
C VAL A 106 4.58 -6.77 0.60
N ALA A 107 4.50 -5.47 0.31
CA ALA A 107 3.74 -4.50 1.09
C ALA A 107 2.81 -3.69 0.18
N ALA A 108 1.73 -3.14 0.75
CA ALA A 108 0.84 -2.24 0.05
C ALA A 108 0.46 -1.04 0.91
N CYS A 109 0.58 0.17 0.36
CA CYS A 109 0.04 1.39 0.95
C CYS A 109 -1.27 1.73 0.23
N LEU A 110 -2.40 1.68 0.92
CA LEU A 110 -3.72 1.75 0.32
C LEU A 110 -4.44 3.01 0.78
N HIS A 111 -4.68 3.93 -0.17
CA HIS A 111 -5.62 5.02 0.03
C HIS A 111 -7.04 4.52 -0.19
N LEU A 112 -7.93 4.69 0.79
CA LEU A 112 -9.31 4.17 0.70
C LEU A 112 -10.32 5.22 0.19
N PHE A 113 -9.89 6.45 -0.02
CA PHE A 113 -10.73 7.56 -0.45
C PHE A 113 -10.30 8.10 -1.84
N CYS A 114 -10.60 9.37 -2.11
CA CYS A 114 -10.27 10.11 -3.32
C CYS A 114 -9.60 11.44 -2.99
#